data_AF-A0A973MMP6-F1
#
_entry.id   AF-A0A973MMP6-F1
#
_cell.length_a   1.000
_cell.length_b   1.000
_cell.length_c   1.000
_cell.angle_alpha   90.00
_cell.angle_beta   90.00
_cell.angle_gamma   90.00
#
_symmetry.space_group_name_H-M   'P 1'
#
loop_
_entity.id
_entity.type
_entity.pdbx_description
1 polymer ?
#
loop_
_entity_poly.entity_id
_entity_poly.type
_entity_poly.pdbx_seq_one_letter_code
_entity_poly.pdbx_strand_id
1 'polypeptide(L)'
;NRRLQLRIGRGRVQFEQNGADDIKVIPETLTELPVLRGYSDTDVLKEVATRFRVREVRAGQVLFEAGQPVTEAYLVVHGRFTRFTEGKYGEEEIIGVVADGDQMGDEAIGQSSPLWLSSVRAETAGVLLVLPWDVVTEFTDRVPSLAAHLEAFAARQKLPMNRKGEADVPVQAGHVGEPTLNGGFVNYDLAPREYELSLTQTVLRVHTRVADLYNNPMNQTEQQLRLTVEEIRERQEWELVNNREFGLLHNVDYGQRVSTFTGPPTPDDMDELLAMRRKTKVFLAHPKAIAAFFRQCNRRGLVPGTASVEGHEIPAWRGVPIFPCNKIPISRDHTSSIIALRTGESDQGVIGLYQTGIPDEFQPGLNVRFMGIDTAAIIRYLVTAYYSLAILVPDAAGILENVQIGRTAD
;
A
#
# COMPACT_ATOMS: atom_id res chain seq x y z
N ASN A 1 14.78 -4.11 -15.70
CA ASN A 1 15.34 -5.31 -15.04
C ASN A 1 15.30 -5.16 -13.53
N ARG A 2 14.34 -5.83 -12.90
CA ARG A 2 14.19 -5.89 -11.44
C ARG A 2 14.77 -7.22 -10.93
N ARG A 3 15.35 -7.22 -9.74
CA ARG A 3 15.79 -8.45 -9.06
C ARG A 3 14.57 -9.31 -8.73
N LEU A 4 14.72 -10.62 -8.81
CA LEU A 4 13.68 -11.55 -8.42
C LEU A 4 13.31 -11.33 -6.94
N GLN A 5 12.04 -11.05 -6.69
CA GLN A 5 11.51 -10.96 -5.34
C GLN A 5 11.15 -12.34 -4.84
N LEU A 6 11.65 -12.66 -3.65
CA LEU A 6 11.32 -13.91 -2.96
C LEU A 6 10.31 -13.68 -1.84
N ARG A 7 10.23 -12.45 -1.29
CA ARG A 7 9.24 -12.08 -0.27
C ARG A 7 7.95 -11.66 -0.95
N ILE A 8 6.92 -12.48 -0.78
CA ILE A 8 5.58 -12.20 -1.27
C ILE A 8 4.88 -11.29 -0.25
N GLY A 9 4.43 -10.10 -0.67
CA GLY A 9 3.69 -9.17 0.19
C GLY A 9 2.35 -9.75 0.66
N ARG A 10 1.96 -9.46 1.92
CA ARG A 10 0.73 -9.91 2.59
C ARG A 10 -0.54 -9.26 2.04
N GLY A 11 -1.21 -9.86 1.05
CA GLY A 11 -2.51 -9.35 0.61
C GLY A 11 -3.58 -9.43 1.71
N ARG A 12 -4.66 -8.65 1.56
CA ARG A 12 -5.77 -8.60 2.52
C ARG A 12 -6.95 -9.42 2.03
N VAL A 13 -7.46 -10.27 2.91
CA VAL A 13 -8.67 -11.09 2.66
C VAL A 13 -9.92 -10.24 2.87
N GLN A 14 -10.95 -10.46 2.06
CA GLN A 14 -12.24 -9.81 2.20
C GLN A 14 -13.26 -10.74 2.85
N PHE A 15 -14.23 -10.15 3.53
CA PHE A 15 -15.23 -10.86 4.31
C PHE A 15 -16.63 -10.42 3.89
N GLU A 16 -17.55 -11.37 3.75
CA GLU A 16 -19.00 -11.11 3.72
C GLU A 16 -19.52 -11.14 5.16
N GLN A 17 -20.29 -10.11 5.54
CA GLN A 17 -20.88 -9.99 6.86
C GLN A 17 -22.40 -9.89 6.75
N ASN A 18 -23.11 -10.97 7.15
CA ASN A 18 -24.57 -11.06 7.17
C ASN A 18 -25.10 -11.05 8.62
N GLY A 19 -24.62 -10.09 9.43
CA GLY A 19 -24.91 -9.98 10.87
C GLY A 19 -23.66 -10.09 11.75
N ALA A 20 -23.83 -10.06 13.07
CA ALA A 20 -22.71 -10.13 14.01
C ALA A 20 -22.01 -11.51 13.99
N ASP A 21 -22.78 -12.58 13.83
CA ASP A 21 -22.30 -13.97 13.94
C ASP A 21 -22.10 -14.70 12.58
N ASP A 22 -22.57 -14.14 11.46
CA ASP A 22 -22.45 -14.73 10.11
C ASP A 22 -21.40 -13.97 9.28
N ILE A 23 -20.14 -14.17 9.64
CA ILE A 23 -18.98 -13.64 8.92
C ILE A 23 -18.31 -14.78 8.16
N LYS A 24 -18.23 -14.64 6.84
CA LYS A 24 -17.61 -15.64 5.96
C LYS A 24 -16.50 -15.02 5.12
N VAL A 25 -15.43 -15.77 4.91
CA VAL A 25 -14.38 -15.37 3.97
C VAL A 25 -14.92 -15.46 2.55
N ILE A 26 -14.65 -14.45 1.73
CA ILE A 26 -14.89 -14.54 0.27
C ILE A 26 -13.79 -15.46 -0.31
N PRO A 27 -14.13 -16.67 -0.81
CA PRO A 27 -13.15 -17.70 -1.16
C PRO A 27 -12.10 -17.24 -2.17
N GLU A 28 -12.52 -16.44 -3.15
CA GLU A 28 -11.65 -15.90 -4.20
C GLU A 28 -10.57 -14.96 -3.63
N THR A 29 -10.84 -14.35 -2.47
CA THR A 29 -9.88 -13.44 -1.81
C THR A 29 -8.86 -14.16 -0.93
N LEU A 30 -9.01 -15.46 -0.71
CA LEU A 30 -7.98 -16.26 -0.02
C LEU A 30 -6.65 -16.28 -0.79
N THR A 31 -6.66 -16.08 -2.12
CA THR A 31 -5.43 -15.95 -2.91
C THR A 31 -4.65 -14.67 -2.62
N GLU A 32 -5.20 -13.75 -1.82
CA GLU A 32 -4.44 -12.61 -1.31
C GLU A 32 -3.48 -13.01 -0.18
N LEU A 33 -3.75 -14.13 0.50
CA LEU A 33 -2.82 -14.70 1.47
C LEU A 33 -1.55 -15.12 0.71
N PRO A 34 -0.34 -14.68 1.12
CA PRO A 34 0.93 -15.09 0.53
C PRO A 34 1.06 -16.58 0.28
N VAL A 35 0.49 -17.40 1.17
CA VAL A 35 0.59 -18.85 1.14
C VAL A 35 -0.37 -19.52 0.15
N LEU A 36 -1.42 -18.83 -0.30
CA LEU A 36 -2.37 -19.32 -1.31
C LEU A 36 -2.33 -18.48 -2.60
N ARG A 37 -1.39 -17.55 -2.72
CA ARG A 37 -1.31 -16.65 -3.88
C ARG A 37 -0.96 -17.41 -5.14
N GLY A 38 -1.80 -17.26 -6.16
CA GLY A 38 -1.67 -17.96 -7.44
C GLY A 38 -2.15 -19.41 -7.41
N TYR A 39 -2.78 -19.85 -6.32
CA TYR A 39 -3.50 -21.12 -6.28
C TYR A 39 -4.80 -21.01 -7.08
N SER A 40 -5.00 -21.89 -8.07
CA SER A 40 -6.06 -21.76 -9.07
C SER A 40 -7.30 -22.60 -8.80
N ASP A 41 -7.27 -23.51 -7.83
CA ASP A 41 -8.39 -24.40 -7.54
C ASP A 41 -9.39 -23.73 -6.60
N THR A 42 -10.42 -23.14 -7.20
CA THR A 42 -11.46 -22.39 -6.49
C THR A 42 -12.36 -23.26 -5.61
N ASP A 43 -12.53 -24.55 -5.93
CA ASP A 43 -13.41 -25.42 -5.15
C ASP A 43 -12.77 -25.78 -3.81
N VAL A 44 -11.44 -26.00 -3.82
CA VAL A 44 -10.66 -26.17 -2.60
C VAL A 44 -10.67 -24.89 -1.75
N LEU A 45 -10.51 -23.71 -2.38
CA LEU A 45 -10.59 -22.42 -1.66
C LEU A 45 -11.95 -22.21 -1.00
N LYS A 46 -13.06 -22.55 -1.69
CA LYS A 46 -14.41 -22.52 -1.12
C LYS A 46 -14.53 -23.43 0.08
N GLU A 47 -14.00 -24.64 0.00
CA GLU A 47 -14.08 -25.57 1.11
C GLU A 47 -13.27 -25.09 2.32
N VAL A 48 -12.04 -24.59 2.11
CA VAL A 48 -11.22 -24.00 3.18
C VAL A 48 -11.92 -22.81 3.81
N ALA A 49 -12.53 -21.93 3.01
CA ALA A 49 -13.29 -20.78 3.51
C ALA A 49 -14.41 -21.18 4.48
N THR A 50 -15.09 -22.32 4.27
CA THR A 50 -16.16 -22.80 5.17
C THR A 50 -15.67 -23.32 6.51
N ARG A 51 -14.37 -23.59 6.65
CA ARG A 51 -13.79 -24.18 7.87
C ARG A 51 -13.32 -23.15 8.88
N PHE A 52 -13.28 -21.87 8.51
CA PHE A 52 -13.00 -20.79 9.44
C PHE A 52 -14.13 -20.67 10.47
N ARG A 53 -13.73 -20.45 11.73
CA ARG A 53 -14.66 -20.22 12.85
C ARG A 53 -14.50 -18.80 13.37
N VAL A 54 -15.60 -18.11 13.61
CA VAL A 54 -15.60 -16.79 14.22
C VAL A 54 -15.16 -16.89 15.69
N ARG A 55 -14.22 -16.02 16.10
CA ARG A 55 -13.80 -15.84 17.49
C ARG A 55 -13.82 -14.37 17.85
N GLU A 56 -14.66 -14.02 18.82
CA GLU A 56 -14.65 -12.69 19.43
C GLU A 56 -13.55 -12.60 20.48
N VAL A 57 -12.93 -11.42 20.55
CA VAL A 57 -11.83 -11.15 21.47
C VAL A 57 -12.03 -9.81 22.15
N ARG A 58 -11.71 -9.75 23.44
CA ARG A 58 -11.87 -8.54 24.26
C ARG A 58 -10.57 -7.74 24.26
N ALA A 59 -10.68 -6.42 24.45
CA ALA A 59 -9.51 -5.58 24.68
C ALA A 59 -8.70 -6.10 25.89
N GLY A 60 -7.37 -6.12 25.75
CA GLY A 60 -6.41 -6.67 26.70
C GLY A 60 -6.20 -8.19 26.61
N GLN A 61 -6.99 -8.92 25.81
CA GLN A 61 -6.85 -10.37 25.69
C GLN A 61 -5.62 -10.76 24.86
N VAL A 62 -4.79 -11.64 25.39
CA VAL A 62 -3.66 -12.25 24.66
C VAL A 62 -4.18 -13.42 23.82
N LEU A 63 -3.87 -13.43 22.52
CA LEU A 63 -4.27 -14.50 21.59
C LEU A 63 -3.36 -15.72 21.72
N PHE A 64 -2.06 -15.48 21.81
CA PHE A 64 -1.01 -16.48 21.95
C PHE A 64 0.28 -15.79 22.42
N GLU A 65 1.14 -16.57 23.05
CA GLU A 65 2.44 -16.11 23.56
C GLU A 65 3.60 -16.70 22.76
N ALA A 66 4.71 -15.96 22.70
CA ALA A 66 5.95 -16.45 22.12
C ALA A 66 6.39 -17.77 22.78
N GLY A 67 6.83 -18.73 21.97
CA GLY A 67 7.24 -20.06 22.40
C GLY A 67 6.11 -21.09 22.51
N GLN A 68 4.85 -20.69 22.40
CA GLN A 68 3.73 -21.64 22.33
C GLN A 68 3.65 -22.30 20.93
N PRO A 69 3.22 -23.57 20.82
CA PRO A 69 3.02 -24.22 19.54
C PRO A 69 1.91 -23.52 18.74
N VAL A 70 2.12 -23.40 17.43
CA VAL A 70 1.09 -22.86 16.52
C VAL A 70 0.02 -23.92 16.28
N THR A 71 -1.12 -23.76 16.93
CA THR A 71 -2.28 -24.66 16.82
C THR A 71 -3.40 -24.09 15.95
N GLU A 72 -3.35 -22.80 15.63
CA GLU A 72 -4.41 -22.07 14.95
C GLU A 72 -3.80 -21.00 14.02
N ALA A 73 -4.40 -20.80 12.86
CA ALA A 73 -4.15 -19.66 11.99
C ALA A 73 -5.30 -18.65 12.12
N TYR A 74 -4.99 -17.36 11.98
CA TYR A 74 -5.93 -16.27 12.22
C TYR A 74 -6.02 -15.33 11.03
N LEU A 75 -7.24 -14.91 10.72
CA LEU A 75 -7.53 -13.75 9.87
C LEU A 75 -8.24 -12.69 10.73
N VAL A 76 -7.74 -11.47 10.71
CA VAL A 76 -8.34 -10.35 11.43
C VAL A 76 -9.48 -9.79 10.59
N VAL A 77 -10.71 -9.97 11.06
CA VAL A 77 -11.87 -9.34 10.42
C VAL A 77 -11.97 -7.90 10.89
N HIS A 78 -11.90 -7.72 12.21
CA HIS A 78 -11.99 -6.41 12.85
C HIS A 78 -11.18 -6.37 14.14
N GLY A 79 -10.57 -5.23 14.42
CA GLY A 79 -9.89 -4.93 15.67
C GLY A 79 -8.40 -4.65 15.48
N ARG A 80 -7.80 -4.06 16.50
CA ARG A 80 -6.38 -3.77 16.55
C ARG A 80 -5.67 -4.67 17.54
N PHE A 81 -4.56 -5.23 17.10
CA PHE A 81 -3.74 -6.13 17.88
C PHE A 81 -2.29 -5.67 17.86
N THR A 82 -1.61 -5.74 18.99
CA THR A 82 -0.18 -5.45 19.12
C THR A 82 0.58 -6.77 19.12
N ARG A 83 1.58 -6.88 18.26
CA ARG A 83 2.57 -7.95 18.28
C ARG A 83 3.80 -7.48 19.06
N PHE A 84 4.21 -8.24 20.07
CA PHE A 84 5.29 -7.88 20.97
C PHE A 84 6.16 -9.08 21.31
N THR A 85 7.38 -8.82 21.74
CA THR A 85 8.31 -9.83 22.29
C THR A 85 8.84 -9.35 23.64
N GLU A 86 9.36 -10.27 24.43
CA GLU A 86 10.15 -9.90 25.60
C GLU A 86 11.52 -9.40 25.11
N GLY A 87 11.81 -8.13 25.38
CA GLY A 87 13.10 -7.52 25.07
C GLY A 87 14.19 -8.08 25.98
N LYS A 88 15.45 -7.85 25.60
CA LYS A 88 16.63 -8.33 26.35
C LYS A 88 16.63 -7.94 27.84
N TYR A 89 15.92 -6.87 28.20
CA TYR A 89 15.85 -6.30 29.55
C TYR A 89 14.52 -6.56 30.27
N GLY A 90 13.67 -7.46 29.74
CA GLY A 90 12.38 -7.82 30.34
C GLY A 90 11.24 -6.83 30.08
N GLU A 91 11.46 -5.80 29.27
CA GLU A 91 10.41 -4.89 28.79
C GLU A 91 9.70 -5.49 27.56
N GLU A 92 8.41 -5.22 27.40
CA GLU A 92 7.67 -5.57 26.17
C GLU A 92 8.18 -4.72 25.01
N GLU A 93 8.82 -5.34 24.02
CA GLU A 93 9.24 -4.68 22.79
C GLU A 93 8.18 -4.92 21.71
N ILE A 94 7.54 -3.83 21.26
CA ILE A 94 6.51 -3.90 20.23
C ILE A 94 7.19 -4.09 18.87
N ILE A 95 6.85 -5.19 18.19
CA ILE A 95 7.39 -5.55 16.88
C ILE A 95 6.51 -5.02 15.75
N GLY A 96 5.22 -4.83 16.01
CA GLY A 96 4.30 -4.25 15.04
C GLY A 96 2.85 -4.32 15.46
N VAL A 97 1.98 -3.79 14.60
CA VAL A 97 0.53 -3.79 14.78
C VAL A 97 -0.09 -4.70 13.71
N VAL A 98 -1.07 -5.49 14.12
CA VAL A 98 -1.91 -6.32 13.25
C VAL A 98 -3.33 -5.74 13.30
N ALA A 99 -3.91 -5.46 12.13
CA ALA A 99 -5.22 -4.81 12.02
C ALA A 99 -6.12 -5.52 11.00
N ASP A 100 -7.31 -4.96 10.76
CA ASP A 100 -8.34 -5.47 9.84
C ASP A 100 -7.75 -5.89 8.48
N GLY A 101 -8.03 -7.15 8.10
CA GLY A 101 -7.57 -7.80 6.86
C GLY A 101 -6.22 -8.50 6.96
N ASP A 102 -5.49 -8.37 8.07
CA ASP A 102 -4.21 -9.05 8.26
C ASP A 102 -4.39 -10.52 8.68
N GLN A 103 -3.31 -11.30 8.51
CA GLN A 103 -3.24 -12.71 8.88
C GLN A 103 -2.14 -12.99 9.92
N MET A 104 -2.30 -14.06 10.69
CA MET A 104 -1.27 -14.59 11.60
C MET A 104 -1.21 -16.11 11.52
N GLY A 105 -0.01 -16.67 11.55
CA GLY A 105 0.23 -18.13 11.46
C GLY A 105 0.76 -18.60 10.11
N ASP A 106 0.92 -17.70 9.14
CA ASP A 106 1.60 -17.98 7.86
C ASP A 106 3.05 -18.44 8.05
N GLU A 107 3.73 -17.90 9.06
CA GLU A 107 5.09 -18.26 9.47
C GLU A 107 5.25 -19.74 9.90
N ALA A 108 4.15 -20.40 10.27
CA ALA A 108 4.17 -21.79 10.71
C ALA A 108 4.12 -22.81 9.56
N ILE A 109 3.79 -22.38 8.34
CA ILE A 109 3.52 -23.26 7.21
C ILE A 109 4.83 -23.90 6.70
N GLY A 110 4.85 -25.23 6.59
CA GLY A 110 6.02 -25.99 6.17
C GLY A 110 7.05 -26.26 7.28
N GLN A 111 6.71 -25.96 8.54
CA GLN A 111 7.48 -26.35 9.73
C GLN A 111 6.86 -27.58 10.39
N SER A 112 7.68 -28.49 10.90
CA SER A 112 7.21 -29.74 11.55
C SER A 112 6.68 -29.52 12.97
N SER A 113 7.11 -28.47 13.67
CA SER A 113 6.65 -28.10 15.01
C SER A 113 6.79 -26.58 15.20
N PRO A 114 5.96 -25.79 14.51
CA PRO A 114 6.06 -24.33 14.54
C PRO A 114 5.75 -23.79 15.95
N LEU A 115 6.58 -22.86 16.41
CA LEU A 115 6.35 -22.07 17.62
C LEU A 115 6.08 -20.62 17.22
N TRP A 116 5.21 -19.95 17.97
CA TRP A 116 5.04 -18.51 17.82
C TRP A 116 6.34 -17.79 18.18
N LEU A 117 6.84 -16.93 17.29
CA LEU A 117 8.06 -16.17 17.53
C LEU A 117 7.82 -14.89 18.35
N SER A 118 6.56 -14.49 18.49
CA SER A 118 6.13 -13.26 19.14
C SER A 118 4.75 -13.46 19.75
N SER A 119 4.45 -12.71 20.82
CA SER A 119 3.15 -12.67 21.46
C SER A 119 2.23 -11.67 20.76
N VAL A 120 0.91 -11.89 20.83
CA VAL A 120 -0.09 -10.95 20.28
C VAL A 120 -1.19 -10.67 21.28
N ARG A 121 -1.47 -9.39 21.52
CA ARG A 121 -2.53 -8.88 22.42
C ARG A 121 -3.52 -8.01 21.67
N ALA A 122 -4.80 -8.17 21.94
CA ALA A 122 -5.85 -7.29 21.43
C ALA A 122 -5.84 -5.95 22.18
N GLU A 123 -5.69 -4.83 21.47
CA GLU A 123 -5.80 -3.48 22.05
C GLU A 123 -7.25 -2.99 22.06
N THR A 124 -8.04 -3.43 21.09
CA THR A 124 -9.48 -3.17 21.03
C THR A 124 -10.26 -4.48 21.10
N ALA A 125 -11.58 -4.39 21.34
CA ALA A 125 -12.44 -5.52 21.00
C ALA A 125 -12.30 -5.83 19.50
N GLY A 126 -12.36 -7.11 19.14
CA GLY A 126 -12.12 -7.55 17.78
C GLY A 126 -12.83 -8.85 17.45
N VAL A 127 -12.87 -9.15 16.16
CA VAL A 127 -13.43 -10.37 15.60
C VAL A 127 -12.39 -11.00 14.69
N LEU A 128 -12.11 -12.28 14.93
CA LEU A 128 -11.14 -13.07 14.19
C LEU A 128 -11.85 -14.23 13.50
N LEU A 129 -11.33 -14.65 12.35
CA LEU A 129 -11.63 -15.94 11.75
C LEU A 129 -10.46 -16.88 12.03
N VAL A 130 -10.74 -17.99 12.69
CA VAL A 130 -9.76 -18.96 13.17
C VAL A 130 -9.85 -20.22 12.33
N LEU A 131 -8.72 -20.68 11.80
CA LEU A 131 -8.58 -21.97 11.15
C LEU A 131 -7.69 -22.87 12.02
N PRO A 132 -8.24 -23.94 12.62
CA PRO A 132 -7.45 -24.92 13.35
C PRO A 132 -6.38 -25.59 12.49
N TRP A 133 -5.19 -25.84 13.05
CA TRP A 133 -4.05 -26.37 12.31
C TRP A 133 -4.23 -27.85 11.88
N ASP A 134 -4.99 -28.61 12.65
CA ASP A 134 -5.41 -29.97 12.30
C ASP A 134 -6.22 -29.98 11.00
N VAL A 135 -7.09 -28.98 10.79
CA VAL A 135 -7.82 -28.80 9.54
C VAL A 135 -6.86 -28.48 8.40
N VAL A 136 -5.88 -27.57 8.58
CA VAL A 136 -4.87 -27.30 7.54
C VAL A 136 -4.12 -28.58 7.14
N THR A 137 -3.78 -29.40 8.12
CA THR A 137 -3.09 -30.68 7.90
C THR A 137 -4.00 -31.68 7.16
N GLU A 138 -5.27 -31.81 7.57
CA GLU A 138 -6.28 -32.64 6.90
C GLU A 138 -6.43 -32.27 5.41
N PHE A 139 -6.53 -30.98 5.09
CA PHE A 139 -6.62 -30.52 3.71
C PHE A 139 -5.36 -30.77 2.91
N THR A 140 -4.19 -30.60 3.54
CA THR A 140 -2.89 -30.88 2.91
C THR A 140 -2.77 -32.37 2.57
N ASP A 141 -3.17 -33.26 3.48
CA ASP A 141 -3.12 -34.71 3.26
C ASP A 141 -4.13 -35.18 2.20
N ARG A 142 -5.32 -34.55 2.17
CA ARG A 142 -6.42 -34.95 1.28
C ARG A 142 -6.30 -34.38 -0.14
N VAL A 143 -5.69 -33.20 -0.30
CA VAL A 143 -5.65 -32.45 -1.57
C VAL A 143 -4.20 -32.29 -2.05
N PRO A 144 -3.73 -33.15 -2.98
CA PRO A 144 -2.34 -33.13 -3.43
C PRO A 144 -1.90 -31.81 -4.11
N SER A 145 -2.82 -31.12 -4.79
CA SER A 145 -2.54 -29.82 -5.41
C SER A 145 -2.21 -28.74 -4.38
N LEU A 146 -2.93 -28.73 -3.26
CA LEU A 146 -2.68 -27.82 -2.15
C LEU A 146 -1.36 -28.17 -1.46
N ALA A 147 -1.09 -29.45 -1.21
CA ALA A 147 0.19 -29.89 -0.63
C ALA A 147 1.40 -29.44 -1.45
N ALA A 148 1.37 -29.68 -2.76
CA ALA A 148 2.44 -29.24 -3.67
C ALA A 148 2.61 -27.72 -3.66
N HIS A 149 1.52 -26.96 -3.57
CA HIS A 149 1.57 -25.50 -3.50
C HIS A 149 2.21 -25.01 -2.19
N LEU A 150 1.81 -25.56 -1.05
CA LEU A 150 2.36 -25.22 0.26
C LEU A 150 3.84 -25.61 0.40
N GLU A 151 4.23 -26.77 -0.16
CA GLU A 151 5.63 -27.21 -0.18
C GLU A 151 6.48 -26.28 -1.05
N ALA A 152 5.99 -25.88 -2.23
CA ALA A 152 6.68 -24.91 -3.08
C ALA A 152 6.83 -23.54 -2.40
N PHE A 153 5.81 -23.10 -1.65
CA PHE A 153 5.88 -21.88 -0.85
C PHE A 153 6.93 -21.99 0.27
N ALA A 154 6.93 -23.08 1.03
CA ALA A 154 7.90 -23.32 2.10
C ALA A 154 9.35 -23.43 1.56
N ALA A 155 9.54 -24.06 0.40
CA ALA A 155 10.84 -24.14 -0.26
C ALA A 155 11.37 -22.75 -0.67
N ARG A 156 10.49 -21.86 -1.15
CA ARG A 156 10.83 -20.47 -1.49
C ARG A 156 11.23 -19.65 -0.26
N GLN A 157 10.55 -19.84 0.87
CA GLN A 157 10.89 -19.13 2.12
C GLN A 157 12.26 -19.51 2.69
N LYS A 158 12.78 -20.69 2.37
CA LYS A 158 14.11 -21.15 2.81
C LYS A 158 15.27 -20.56 2.00
N LEU A 159 14.99 -19.90 0.88
CA LEU A 159 16.02 -19.29 0.06
C LEU A 159 16.64 -18.07 0.78
N PRO A 160 17.96 -17.87 0.69
CA PRO A 160 18.61 -16.70 1.30
C PRO A 160 18.10 -15.42 0.64
N MET A 161 17.67 -14.49 1.48
CA MET A 161 17.02 -13.24 1.09
C MET A 161 17.68 -12.06 1.77
N ASN A 162 17.78 -10.94 1.04
CA ASN A 162 18.25 -9.71 1.64
C ASN A 162 17.15 -9.07 2.53
N ARG A 163 17.49 -8.00 3.26
CA ARG A 163 16.54 -7.22 4.08
C ARG A 163 15.33 -6.70 3.29
N LYS A 164 15.40 -6.61 1.96
CA LYS A 164 14.33 -6.15 1.07
C LYS A 164 13.44 -7.28 0.53
N GLY A 165 13.74 -8.54 0.90
CA GLY A 165 13.02 -9.70 0.39
C GLY A 165 13.36 -10.08 -1.05
N GLU A 166 14.46 -9.58 -1.60
CA GLU A 166 14.98 -10.01 -2.91
C GLU A 166 15.96 -11.18 -2.72
N ALA A 167 16.19 -11.95 -3.79
CA ALA A 167 17.23 -12.97 -3.81
C ALA A 167 18.58 -12.41 -3.36
N ASP A 168 19.17 -13.02 -2.33
CA ASP A 168 20.43 -12.57 -1.78
C ASP A 168 21.57 -12.82 -2.78
N VAL A 169 22.51 -11.88 -2.82
CA VAL A 169 23.72 -12.02 -3.64
C VAL A 169 24.85 -12.26 -2.67
N PRO A 170 25.61 -13.37 -2.79
CA PRO A 170 26.73 -13.62 -1.90
C PRO A 170 27.79 -12.53 -2.15
N VAL A 171 27.95 -11.61 -1.19
CA VAL A 171 28.97 -10.56 -1.20
C VAL A 171 29.95 -10.85 -0.08
N GLN A 172 31.23 -10.97 -0.41
CA GLN A 172 32.32 -11.07 0.57
C GLN A 172 33.09 -9.76 0.63
N ALA A 173 33.40 -9.30 1.85
CA ALA A 173 34.22 -8.12 2.12
C ALA A 173 35.34 -8.50 3.11
N GLY A 174 36.52 -7.92 2.93
CA GLY A 174 37.71 -8.26 3.72
C GLY A 174 38.48 -9.43 3.11
N HIS A 175 39.40 -9.12 2.21
CA HIS A 175 40.26 -10.12 1.58
C HIS A 175 41.60 -10.14 2.32
N VAL A 176 41.91 -11.24 3.00
CA VAL A 176 43.27 -11.60 3.43
C VAL A 176 43.57 -12.98 2.84
N GLY A 177 44.55 -13.07 1.94
CA GLY A 177 44.86 -14.28 1.17
C GLY A 177 44.15 -14.38 -0.18
N GLU A 178 44.01 -15.60 -0.71
CA GLU A 178 43.31 -15.93 -1.97
C GLU A 178 42.02 -16.73 -1.68
N PRO A 179 40.93 -16.08 -1.21
CA PRO A 179 39.68 -16.77 -1.00
C PRO A 179 39.03 -17.14 -2.34
N THR A 180 38.52 -18.37 -2.44
CA THR A 180 37.64 -18.76 -3.54
C THR A 180 36.34 -17.98 -3.44
N LEU A 181 36.11 -17.07 -4.37
CA LEU A 181 34.88 -16.30 -4.46
C LEU A 181 33.71 -17.26 -4.79
N ASN A 182 32.67 -17.25 -3.96
CA ASN A 182 31.44 -17.98 -4.28
C ASN A 182 30.81 -17.34 -5.51
N GLY A 183 30.75 -18.07 -6.62
CA GLY A 183 30.04 -17.64 -7.82
C GLY A 183 28.53 -17.62 -7.57
N GLY A 184 27.89 -16.49 -7.80
CA GLY A 184 26.44 -16.34 -7.79
C GLY A 184 25.98 -15.52 -8.99
N PHE A 185 24.88 -15.92 -9.63
CA PHE A 185 24.22 -15.13 -10.67
C PHE A 185 23.06 -14.34 -10.06
N VAL A 186 22.85 -13.11 -10.54
CA VAL A 186 21.70 -12.29 -10.11
C VAL A 186 20.47 -12.81 -10.84
N ASN A 187 19.55 -13.43 -10.10
CA ASN A 187 18.26 -13.83 -10.65
C ASN A 187 17.41 -12.59 -10.96
N TYR A 188 17.04 -12.45 -12.24
CA TYR A 188 16.09 -11.44 -12.69
C TYR A 188 14.69 -12.04 -12.77
N ASP A 189 13.70 -11.18 -12.60
CA ASP A 189 12.31 -11.54 -12.89
C ASP A 189 12.13 -11.75 -14.40
N LEU A 190 11.58 -12.91 -14.78
CA LEU A 190 11.38 -13.32 -16.17
C LEU A 190 10.10 -12.74 -16.77
N ALA A 191 9.18 -12.23 -15.94
CA ALA A 191 7.93 -11.61 -16.37
C ALA A 191 7.71 -10.28 -15.65
N PRO A 192 8.53 -9.25 -15.93
CA PRO A 192 8.39 -7.95 -15.28
C PRO A 192 7.03 -7.32 -15.61
N ARG A 193 6.47 -6.62 -14.63
CA ARG A 193 5.22 -5.87 -14.81
C ARG A 193 5.37 -4.78 -15.88
N GLU A 194 4.54 -4.84 -16.91
CA GLU A 194 4.39 -3.78 -17.90
C GLU A 194 3.36 -2.75 -17.42
N TYR A 195 3.67 -1.46 -17.60
CA TYR A 195 2.79 -0.36 -17.22
C TYR A 195 2.21 0.28 -18.48
N GLU A 196 0.93 0.07 -18.72
CA GLU A 196 0.21 0.76 -19.78
C GLU A 196 -0.13 2.19 -19.35
N LEU A 197 -0.15 3.11 -20.31
CA LEU A 197 -0.59 4.48 -20.08
C LEU A 197 -2.11 4.52 -20.04
N SER A 198 -2.66 5.02 -18.94
CA SER A 198 -4.07 5.35 -18.84
C SER A 198 -4.33 6.73 -19.47
N LEU A 199 -5.61 7.03 -19.72
CA LEU A 199 -6.01 8.30 -20.30
C LEU A 199 -7.20 8.92 -19.58
N THR A 200 -7.21 10.25 -19.54
CA THR A 200 -8.39 11.05 -19.19
C THR A 200 -8.65 12.03 -20.31
N GLN A 201 -9.89 12.06 -20.79
CA GLN A 201 -10.28 12.90 -21.92
C GLN A 201 -11.60 13.61 -21.66
N THR A 202 -11.74 14.80 -22.23
CA THR A 202 -12.98 15.57 -22.20
C THR A 202 -13.10 16.39 -23.49
N VAL A 203 -14.34 16.73 -23.84
CA VAL A 203 -14.64 17.56 -25.01
C VAL A 203 -15.09 18.93 -24.52
N LEU A 204 -14.23 19.93 -24.71
CA LEU A 204 -14.58 21.34 -24.50
C LEU A 204 -15.47 21.81 -25.64
N ARG A 205 -16.57 22.48 -25.30
CA ARG A 205 -17.58 22.99 -26.24
C ARG A 205 -17.73 24.49 -26.06
N VAL A 206 -17.35 25.25 -27.09
CA VAL A 206 -17.43 26.73 -27.08
C VAL A 206 -18.31 27.18 -28.23
N HIS A 207 -19.37 27.94 -27.95
CA HIS A 207 -20.18 28.53 -29.02
C HIS A 207 -19.37 29.60 -29.75
N THR A 208 -19.35 29.58 -31.09
CA THR A 208 -18.63 30.57 -31.93
C THR A 208 -18.92 32.01 -31.54
N ARG A 209 -20.19 32.38 -31.36
CA ARG A 209 -20.63 33.71 -30.88
C ARG A 209 -19.91 34.17 -29.62
N VAL A 210 -19.62 33.25 -28.68
CA VAL A 210 -18.93 33.58 -27.43
C VAL A 210 -17.46 33.85 -27.69
N ALA A 211 -16.83 33.01 -28.52
CA ALA A 211 -15.45 33.22 -28.95
C ALA A 211 -15.27 34.51 -29.76
N ASP A 212 -16.27 34.90 -30.56
CA ASP A 212 -16.21 36.08 -31.42
C ASP A 212 -16.55 37.39 -30.68
N LEU A 213 -17.62 37.41 -29.88
CA LEU A 213 -18.16 38.65 -29.27
C LEU A 213 -17.63 38.95 -27.88
N TYR A 214 -17.24 37.94 -27.10
CA TYR A 214 -16.88 38.11 -25.68
C TYR A 214 -15.39 37.90 -25.38
N ASN A 215 -14.52 38.09 -26.38
CA ASN A 215 -13.09 37.79 -26.30
C ASN A 215 -12.22 38.90 -25.67
N ASN A 216 -12.83 40.04 -25.30
CA ASN A 216 -12.15 41.17 -24.68
C ASN A 216 -12.82 41.54 -23.34
N PRO A 217 -12.05 41.79 -22.27
CA PRO A 217 -10.59 41.86 -22.21
C PRO A 217 -9.87 40.50 -22.09
N MET A 218 -10.61 39.39 -21.92
CA MET A 218 -10.05 38.04 -21.73
C MET A 218 -10.53 37.07 -22.80
N ASN A 219 -9.62 36.25 -23.33
CA ASN A 219 -9.95 35.27 -24.34
C ASN A 219 -10.79 34.12 -23.73
N GLN A 220 -12.05 34.00 -24.15
CA GLN A 220 -13.00 33.04 -23.54
C GLN A 220 -12.61 31.59 -23.82
N THR A 221 -12.17 31.31 -25.04
CA THR A 221 -11.75 29.96 -25.44
C THR A 221 -10.53 29.52 -24.64
N GLU A 222 -9.56 30.41 -24.49
CA GLU A 222 -8.34 30.13 -23.71
C GLU A 222 -8.64 29.94 -22.22
N GLN A 223 -9.52 30.77 -21.63
CA GLN A 223 -9.90 30.61 -20.23
C GLN A 223 -10.69 29.32 -20.00
N GLN A 224 -11.63 28.97 -20.88
CA GLN A 224 -12.36 27.71 -20.77
C GLN A 224 -11.44 26.49 -20.96
N LEU A 225 -10.47 26.60 -21.88
CA LEU A 225 -9.45 25.57 -22.04
C LEU A 225 -8.60 25.42 -20.79
N ARG A 226 -8.14 26.52 -20.19
CA ARG A 226 -7.36 26.51 -18.96
C ARG A 226 -8.12 25.81 -17.82
N LEU A 227 -9.37 26.18 -17.58
CA LEU A 227 -10.22 25.53 -16.56
C LEU A 227 -10.42 24.03 -16.86
N THR A 228 -10.60 23.68 -18.14
CA THR A 228 -10.74 22.27 -18.54
C THR A 228 -9.45 21.48 -18.27
N VAL A 229 -8.29 22.08 -18.54
CA VAL A 229 -6.99 21.48 -18.26
C VAL A 229 -6.78 21.32 -16.75
N GLU A 230 -7.14 22.32 -15.94
CA GLU A 230 -7.09 22.24 -14.48
C GLU A 230 -7.93 21.06 -13.96
N GLU A 231 -9.16 20.89 -14.42
CA GLU A 231 -10.02 19.76 -14.03
C GLU A 231 -9.44 18.39 -14.45
N ILE A 232 -8.80 18.31 -15.63
CA ILE A 232 -8.11 17.09 -16.05
C ILE A 232 -6.91 16.79 -15.15
N ARG A 233 -6.16 17.80 -14.73
CA ARG A 233 -5.02 17.63 -13.80
C ARG A 233 -5.49 17.23 -12.40
N GLU A 234 -6.59 17.80 -11.90
CA GLU A 234 -7.23 17.39 -10.66
C GLU A 234 -7.71 15.93 -10.71
N ARG A 235 -8.28 15.51 -11.85
CA ARG A 235 -8.65 14.11 -12.08
C ARG A 235 -7.42 13.21 -12.16
N GLN A 236 -6.38 13.65 -12.85
CA GLN A 236 -5.11 12.93 -12.95
C GLN A 236 -4.50 12.70 -11.57
N GLU A 237 -4.46 13.71 -10.69
CA GLU A 237 -3.98 13.55 -9.32
C GLU A 237 -4.80 12.47 -8.58
N TRP A 238 -6.12 12.49 -8.74
CA TRP A 238 -6.99 11.47 -8.13
C TRP A 238 -6.66 10.06 -8.63
N GLU A 239 -6.44 9.87 -9.93
CA GLU A 239 -6.09 8.58 -10.52
C GLU A 239 -4.69 8.11 -10.07
N LEU A 240 -3.69 8.99 -10.02
CA LEU A 240 -2.35 8.65 -9.52
C LEU A 240 -2.36 8.15 -8.05
N VAL A 241 -3.33 8.60 -7.26
CA VAL A 241 -3.48 8.17 -5.85
C VAL A 241 -4.40 6.94 -5.72
N ASN A 242 -5.56 6.95 -6.38
CA ASN A 242 -6.67 6.03 -6.12
C ASN A 242 -6.91 4.97 -7.20
N ASN A 243 -6.30 5.08 -8.37
CA ASN A 243 -6.51 4.08 -9.42
C ASN A 243 -6.09 2.68 -8.91
N ARG A 244 -6.88 1.65 -9.24
CA ARG A 244 -6.61 0.28 -8.78
C ARG A 244 -5.44 -0.36 -9.50
N GLU A 245 -5.22 -0.02 -10.77
CA GLU A 245 -4.19 -0.60 -11.61
C GLU A 245 -2.81 -0.01 -11.33
N PHE A 246 -2.67 1.31 -11.21
CA PHE A 246 -1.35 1.95 -11.00
C PHE A 246 -1.29 2.93 -9.82
N GLY A 247 -2.42 3.26 -9.20
CA GLY A 247 -2.48 4.27 -8.14
C GLY A 247 -1.75 3.85 -6.86
N LEU A 248 -1.19 4.82 -6.14
CA LEU A 248 -0.36 4.61 -4.95
C LEU A 248 -1.05 3.79 -3.87
N LEU A 249 -2.30 4.13 -3.52
CA LEU A 249 -3.01 3.48 -2.40
C LEU A 249 -3.28 1.99 -2.64
N HIS A 250 -3.30 1.55 -3.89
CA HIS A 250 -3.56 0.15 -4.25
C HIS A 250 -2.29 -0.61 -4.60
N ASN A 251 -1.26 0.06 -5.13
CA ASN A 251 -0.06 -0.60 -5.67
C ASN A 251 1.15 -0.61 -4.72
N VAL A 252 1.09 0.09 -3.58
CA VAL A 252 2.11 -0.07 -2.55
C VAL A 252 2.06 -1.49 -1.99
N ASP A 253 3.23 -2.13 -1.98
CA ASP A 253 3.42 -3.47 -1.46
C ASP A 253 2.94 -3.57 -0.02
N TYR A 254 2.26 -4.67 0.29
CA TYR A 254 1.67 -4.86 1.61
C TYR A 254 2.69 -4.91 2.75
N GLY A 255 3.92 -5.36 2.49
CA GLY A 255 5.01 -5.29 3.47
C GLY A 255 5.54 -3.88 3.71
N GLN A 256 5.06 -2.89 2.97
CA GLN A 256 5.35 -1.45 3.14
C GLN A 256 4.13 -0.67 3.67
N ARG A 257 3.13 -1.39 4.20
CA ARG A 257 1.98 -0.82 4.89
C ARG A 257 2.12 -1.06 6.39
N VAL A 258 1.98 0.00 7.18
CA VAL A 258 1.98 -0.05 8.64
C VAL A 258 0.71 0.62 9.14
N SER A 259 0.23 0.23 10.33
CA SER A 259 -0.93 0.84 10.97
C SER A 259 -0.47 1.66 12.16
N THR A 260 -1.18 2.76 12.45
CA THR A 260 -0.89 3.55 13.67
C THR A 260 -0.99 2.71 14.94
N PHE A 261 -0.08 2.92 15.90
CA PHE A 261 -0.11 2.25 17.21
C PHE A 261 -1.38 2.60 18.00
N THR A 262 -1.59 3.89 18.23
CA THR A 262 -2.66 4.38 19.12
C THR A 262 -3.91 4.86 18.40
N GLY A 263 -3.88 4.94 17.06
CA GLY A 263 -5.00 5.38 16.22
C GLY A 263 -4.74 6.73 15.57
N PRO A 264 -4.62 7.82 16.34
CA PRO A 264 -4.13 9.08 15.80
C PRO A 264 -2.66 8.94 15.35
N PRO A 265 -2.24 9.66 14.30
CA PRO A 265 -0.85 9.58 13.83
C PRO A 265 0.07 10.29 14.82
N THR A 266 0.92 9.52 15.48
CA THR A 266 1.92 10.02 16.43
C THR A 266 3.26 10.31 15.76
N PRO A 267 4.14 11.10 16.41
CA PRO A 267 5.55 11.22 16.02
C PRO A 267 6.25 9.89 15.75
N ASP A 268 5.97 8.88 16.57
CA ASP A 268 6.59 7.56 16.47
C ASP A 268 6.09 6.80 15.23
N ASP A 269 4.79 6.88 14.92
CA ASP A 269 4.23 6.31 13.67
C ASP A 269 4.86 6.94 12.42
N MET A 270 5.13 8.26 12.46
CA MET A 270 5.79 8.98 11.36
C MET A 270 7.26 8.62 11.24
N ASP A 271 7.97 8.45 12.37
CA ASP A 271 9.35 7.99 12.41
C ASP A 271 9.47 6.53 11.93
N GLU A 272 8.50 5.66 12.25
CA GLU A 272 8.42 4.29 11.71
C GLU A 272 8.24 4.31 10.19
N LEU A 273 7.24 5.05 9.68
CA LEU A 273 7.00 5.19 8.25
C LEU A 273 8.21 5.77 7.50
N LEU A 274 8.97 6.66 8.16
CA LEU A 274 10.22 7.20 7.63
C LEU A 274 11.34 6.14 7.61
N ALA A 275 11.51 5.40 8.70
CA ALA A 275 12.59 4.43 8.89
C ALA A 275 12.47 3.19 7.99
N MET A 276 11.25 2.85 7.56
CA MET A 276 11.00 1.77 6.60
C MET A 276 11.77 1.95 5.30
N ARG A 277 12.14 3.19 4.93
CA ARG A 277 12.67 3.51 3.61
C ARG A 277 13.74 4.58 3.63
N ARG A 278 14.84 4.29 2.92
CA ARG A 278 15.92 5.25 2.71
C ARG A 278 15.48 6.38 1.77
N LYS A 279 16.05 7.57 1.95
CA LYS A 279 15.88 8.74 1.06
C LYS A 279 14.41 9.08 0.78
N THR A 280 13.57 9.00 1.80
CA THR A 280 12.20 9.51 1.74
C THR A 280 12.25 11.00 1.39
N LYS A 281 11.62 11.39 0.29
CA LYS A 281 11.65 12.79 -0.21
C LYS A 281 10.39 13.55 0.16
N VAL A 282 9.27 12.85 0.32
CA VAL A 282 7.98 13.49 0.56
C VAL A 282 7.02 12.61 1.36
N PHE A 283 6.22 13.25 2.21
CA PHE A 283 4.97 12.71 2.76
C PHE A 283 3.77 13.34 2.04
N LEU A 284 2.77 12.53 1.68
CA LEU A 284 1.48 12.96 1.18
C LEU A 284 0.40 12.55 2.19
N ALA A 285 -0.41 13.51 2.64
CA ALA A 285 -1.44 13.24 3.63
C ALA A 285 -2.67 14.09 3.38
N HIS A 286 -3.84 13.57 3.74
CA HIS A 286 -5.04 14.39 3.74
C HIS A 286 -4.87 15.57 4.72
N PRO A 287 -5.30 16.80 4.41
CA PRO A 287 -5.13 17.97 5.30
C PRO A 287 -5.59 17.74 6.74
N LYS A 288 -6.69 16.99 6.92
CA LYS A 288 -7.19 16.59 8.25
C LYS A 288 -6.25 15.61 8.99
N ALA A 289 -5.54 14.74 8.29
CA ALA A 289 -4.53 13.85 8.87
C ALA A 289 -3.27 14.62 9.28
N ILE A 290 -2.83 15.60 8.48
CA ILE A 290 -1.75 16.54 8.86
C ILE A 290 -2.13 17.28 10.14
N ALA A 291 -3.35 17.81 10.21
CA ALA A 291 -3.84 18.46 11.42
C ALA A 291 -3.93 17.50 12.62
N ALA A 292 -4.26 16.22 12.42
CA ALA A 292 -4.26 15.21 13.49
C ALA A 292 -2.86 14.93 14.02
N PHE A 293 -1.89 14.85 13.11
CA PHE A 293 -0.48 14.68 13.44
C PHE A 293 0.05 15.88 14.26
N PHE A 294 -0.20 17.11 13.82
CA PHE A 294 0.22 18.29 14.56
C PHE A 294 -0.44 18.42 15.93
N ARG A 295 -1.68 17.93 16.11
CA ARG A 295 -2.27 17.82 17.46
C ARG A 295 -1.48 16.85 18.35
N GLN A 296 -1.04 15.71 17.81
CA GLN A 296 -0.20 14.77 18.55
C GLN A 296 1.19 15.33 18.89
N CYS A 297 1.78 16.14 18.00
CA CYS A 297 3.00 16.88 18.27
C CYS A 297 2.79 17.91 19.40
N ASN A 298 1.75 18.74 19.30
CA ASN A 298 1.43 19.75 20.31
C ASN A 298 1.20 19.14 21.69
N ARG A 299 0.46 18.02 21.75
CA ARG A 299 0.22 17.27 23.01
C ARG A 299 1.52 16.79 23.67
N ARG A 300 2.56 16.53 22.86
CA ARG A 300 3.90 16.10 23.31
C ARG A 300 4.88 17.28 23.45
N GLY A 301 4.44 18.53 23.25
CA GLY A 301 5.30 19.71 23.28
C GLY A 301 6.31 19.78 22.13
N LEU A 302 6.04 19.10 21.01
CA LEU A 302 6.91 19.08 19.84
C LEU A 302 6.45 20.09 18.79
N VAL A 303 7.41 20.84 18.24
CA VAL A 303 7.17 21.77 17.13
C VAL A 303 7.77 21.14 15.85
N PRO A 304 6.94 20.74 14.87
CA PRO A 304 7.43 20.25 13.59
C PRO A 304 8.30 21.29 12.88
N GLY A 305 9.32 20.85 12.16
CA GLY A 305 10.18 21.74 11.39
C GLY A 305 9.55 22.21 10.09
N THR A 306 10.30 22.97 9.29
CA THR A 306 9.95 23.32 7.92
C THR A 306 11.01 22.81 6.95
N ALA A 307 10.62 22.61 5.70
CA ALA A 307 11.52 22.33 4.58
C ALA A 307 11.29 23.34 3.47
N SER A 308 12.37 23.82 2.85
CA SER A 308 12.28 24.73 1.70
C SER A 308 12.07 23.93 0.43
N VAL A 309 10.95 24.17 -0.26
CA VAL A 309 10.63 23.59 -1.55
C VAL A 309 10.25 24.72 -2.49
N GLU A 310 10.97 24.85 -3.61
CA GLU A 310 10.73 25.90 -4.61
C GLU A 310 10.59 27.32 -4.01
N GLY A 311 11.41 27.62 -2.99
CA GLY A 311 11.41 28.92 -2.31
C GLY A 311 10.33 29.11 -1.24
N HIS A 312 9.48 28.12 -1.01
CA HIS A 312 8.41 28.16 -0.01
C HIS A 312 8.75 27.27 1.19
N GLU A 313 8.38 27.72 2.40
CA GLU A 313 8.49 26.89 3.59
C GLU A 313 7.24 26.03 3.78
N ILE A 314 7.44 24.72 3.78
CA ILE A 314 6.38 23.72 3.94
C ILE A 314 6.62 22.98 5.26
N PRO A 315 5.57 22.65 6.04
CA PRO A 315 5.73 21.82 7.23
C PRO A 315 6.45 20.51 6.93
N ALA A 316 7.37 20.12 7.80
CA ALA A 316 8.23 18.97 7.61
C ALA A 316 8.41 18.16 8.89
N TRP A 317 8.61 16.86 8.70
CA TRP A 317 9.00 15.94 9.77
C TRP A 317 10.38 15.38 9.47
N ARG A 318 11.34 15.58 10.39
CA ARG A 318 12.75 15.17 10.23
C ARG A 318 13.39 15.64 8.90
N GLY A 319 13.02 16.84 8.43
CA GLY A 319 13.53 17.42 7.18
C GLY A 319 12.82 16.93 5.91
N VAL A 320 11.82 16.06 6.02
CA VAL A 320 10.98 15.62 4.90
C VAL A 320 9.68 16.45 4.87
N PRO A 321 9.36 17.15 3.76
CA PRO A 321 8.13 17.93 3.63
C PRO A 321 6.87 17.05 3.64
N ILE A 322 5.81 17.56 4.26
CA ILE A 322 4.47 16.96 4.30
C ILE A 322 3.54 17.79 3.42
N PHE A 323 3.18 17.26 2.25
CA PHE A 323 2.26 17.93 1.34
C PHE A 323 0.81 17.52 1.59
N PRO A 324 -0.12 18.49 1.60
CA PRO A 324 -1.53 18.20 1.61
C PRO A 324 -1.97 17.58 0.28
N CYS A 325 -2.63 16.43 0.33
CA CYS A 325 -3.29 15.82 -0.81
C CYS A 325 -4.75 15.50 -0.42
N ASN A 326 -5.69 16.28 -0.96
CA ASN A 326 -7.13 16.08 -0.68
C ASN A 326 -7.72 14.86 -1.41
N LYS A 327 -6.94 14.21 -2.30
CA LYS A 327 -7.36 13.01 -3.03
C LYS A 327 -7.24 11.72 -2.22
N ILE A 328 -6.50 11.75 -1.10
CA ILE A 328 -6.44 10.63 -0.16
C ILE A 328 -7.80 10.55 0.55
N PRO A 329 -8.54 9.44 0.44
CA PRO A 329 -9.90 9.35 0.95
C PRO A 329 -9.93 9.31 2.49
N ILE A 330 -11.03 9.83 3.04
CA ILE A 330 -11.40 9.62 4.44
C ILE A 330 -12.49 8.54 4.46
N SER A 331 -12.25 7.48 5.22
CA SER A 331 -13.21 6.39 5.41
C SER A 331 -14.44 6.86 6.21
N ARG A 332 -15.50 6.04 6.21
CA ARG A 332 -16.69 6.27 7.04
C ARG A 332 -16.35 6.26 8.53
N ASP A 333 -15.32 5.52 8.92
CA ASP A 333 -14.85 5.39 10.30
C ASP A 333 -13.91 6.54 10.72
N HIS A 334 -13.88 7.63 9.95
CA HIS A 334 -13.01 8.78 10.19
C HIS A 334 -11.51 8.40 10.28
N THR A 335 -11.09 7.44 9.45
CA THR A 335 -9.69 7.10 9.23
C THR A 335 -9.22 7.55 7.86
N SER A 336 -7.91 7.80 7.72
CA SER A 336 -7.25 8.20 6.49
C SER A 336 -5.93 7.42 6.36
N SER A 337 -5.18 7.67 5.30
CA SER A 337 -3.81 7.20 5.14
C SER A 337 -2.82 8.36 5.05
N ILE A 338 -1.55 8.09 5.38
CA ILE A 338 -0.41 8.95 5.09
C ILE A 338 0.55 8.15 4.22
N ILE A 339 0.88 8.67 3.05
CA ILE A 339 1.78 8.03 2.10
C ILE A 339 3.14 8.69 2.24
N ALA A 340 4.21 7.90 2.11
CA ALA A 340 5.55 8.43 2.10
C ALA A 340 6.29 7.88 0.86
N LEU A 341 6.91 8.78 0.09
CA LEU A 341 7.49 8.45 -1.22
C LEU A 341 8.97 8.82 -1.35
N ARG A 342 9.75 7.88 -1.91
CA ARG A 342 11.06 8.12 -2.51
C ARG A 342 10.80 8.32 -3.99
N THR A 343 11.23 9.43 -4.57
CA THR A 343 10.93 9.77 -5.98
C THR A 343 12.19 9.81 -6.84
N GLY A 344 12.02 9.50 -8.12
CA GLY A 344 13.06 9.58 -9.16
C GLY A 344 13.70 8.25 -9.51
N GLU A 345 14.06 8.09 -10.78
CA GLU A 345 14.61 6.84 -11.34
C GLU A 345 15.99 6.49 -10.75
N SER A 346 16.87 7.48 -10.60
CA SER A 346 18.23 7.31 -10.07
C SER A 346 18.25 6.75 -8.64
N ASP A 347 17.24 7.08 -7.85
CA ASP A 347 17.06 6.59 -6.49
C ASP A 347 16.21 5.30 -6.42
N GLN A 348 15.81 4.74 -7.56
CA GLN A 348 14.84 3.63 -7.66
C GLN A 348 13.57 3.98 -6.88
N GLY A 349 13.03 5.17 -7.13
CA GLY A 349 11.84 5.70 -6.49
C GLY A 349 10.55 5.39 -7.26
N VAL A 350 9.50 6.10 -6.88
CA VAL A 350 8.27 6.25 -7.65
C VAL A 350 8.51 7.25 -8.78
N ILE A 351 8.04 6.91 -9.98
CA ILE A 351 8.10 7.76 -11.16
C ILE A 351 6.71 7.90 -11.80
N GLY A 352 6.40 9.09 -12.30
CA GLY A 352 5.24 9.30 -13.17
C GLY A 352 5.63 9.02 -14.61
N LEU A 353 4.75 8.35 -15.34
CA LEU A 353 4.90 8.07 -16.77
C LEU A 353 3.93 8.96 -17.55
N TYR A 354 4.38 9.49 -18.67
CA TYR A 354 3.54 10.23 -19.60
C TYR A 354 4.07 10.03 -21.02
N GLN A 355 3.19 10.15 -22.02
CA GLN A 355 3.57 10.01 -23.41
C GLN A 355 4.30 11.28 -23.89
N THR A 356 5.45 11.10 -24.54
CA THR A 356 6.21 12.20 -25.17
C THR A 356 5.94 12.26 -26.66
N GLY A 357 6.09 13.46 -27.26
CA GLY A 357 5.98 13.64 -28.72
C GLY A 357 4.55 13.48 -29.25
N ILE A 358 3.55 13.84 -28.45
CA ILE A 358 2.14 13.75 -28.86
C ILE A 358 1.83 14.89 -29.86
N PRO A 359 1.11 14.64 -30.96
CA PRO A 359 0.62 15.71 -31.82
C PRO A 359 -0.32 16.65 -31.06
N ASP A 360 -0.14 17.95 -31.25
CA ASP A 360 -0.87 19.05 -30.60
C ASP A 360 -0.68 19.09 -29.07
N GLU A 361 0.53 18.74 -28.60
CA GLU A 361 0.89 18.81 -27.18
C GLU A 361 0.80 20.25 -26.66
N PHE A 362 -0.01 20.43 -25.62
CA PHE A 362 -0.22 21.71 -24.94
C PHE A 362 0.65 21.81 -23.67
N GLN A 363 0.80 20.68 -22.96
CA GLN A 363 1.65 20.50 -21.78
C GLN A 363 2.18 19.08 -21.77
N PRO A 364 3.25 18.74 -21.01
CA PRO A 364 3.77 17.39 -20.91
C PRO A 364 2.66 16.34 -20.68
N GLY A 365 2.52 15.43 -21.64
CA GLY A 365 1.54 14.33 -21.59
C GLY A 365 0.08 14.75 -21.83
N LEU A 366 -0.19 15.99 -22.25
CA LEU A 366 -1.54 16.51 -22.49
C LEU A 366 -1.63 17.20 -23.86
N ASN A 367 -2.61 16.81 -24.67
CA ASN A 367 -2.86 17.41 -25.97
C ASN A 367 -4.27 18.01 -26.10
N VAL A 368 -4.40 18.96 -27.01
CA VAL A 368 -5.67 19.66 -27.31
C VAL A 368 -5.89 19.64 -28.81
N ARG A 369 -6.89 18.88 -29.26
CA ARG A 369 -7.20 18.71 -30.70
C ARG A 369 -8.50 19.38 -31.08
N PHE A 370 -8.48 20.18 -32.13
CA PHE A 370 -9.69 20.75 -32.72
C PHE A 370 -10.49 19.67 -33.47
N MET A 371 -11.77 19.50 -33.13
CA MET A 371 -12.65 18.49 -33.72
C MET A 371 -13.59 19.03 -34.80
N GLY A 372 -13.59 20.34 -35.05
CA GLY A 372 -14.54 20.98 -35.97
C GLY A 372 -15.61 21.82 -35.25
N ILE A 373 -16.52 22.35 -36.07
CA ILE A 373 -17.69 23.14 -35.64
C ILE A 373 -18.94 22.36 -36.05
N ASP A 374 -19.90 22.19 -35.15
CA ASP A 374 -21.16 21.51 -35.45
C ASP A 374 -22.21 22.44 -36.08
N THR A 375 -23.36 21.86 -36.48
CA THR A 375 -24.47 22.60 -37.09
C THR A 375 -25.11 23.63 -36.16
N ALA A 376 -24.85 23.55 -34.85
CA ALA A 376 -25.29 24.51 -33.85
C ALA A 376 -24.26 25.62 -33.59
N ALA A 377 -23.22 25.72 -34.44
CA ALA A 377 -22.12 26.67 -34.32
C ALA A 377 -21.32 26.52 -33.00
N ILE A 378 -21.14 25.27 -32.54
CA ILE A 378 -20.31 24.94 -31.38
C ILE A 378 -18.97 24.39 -31.86
N ILE A 379 -17.89 25.09 -31.50
CA ILE A 379 -16.50 24.69 -31.65
C ILE A 379 -16.19 23.61 -30.62
N ARG A 380 -15.62 22.48 -31.05
CA ARG A 380 -15.29 21.35 -30.18
C ARG A 380 -13.78 21.13 -30.12
N TYR A 381 -13.24 21.03 -28.91
CA TYR A 381 -11.84 20.66 -28.66
C TYR A 381 -11.80 19.38 -27.82
N LEU A 382 -11.06 18.36 -28.28
CA LEU A 382 -10.74 17.17 -27.50
C LEU A 382 -9.48 17.44 -26.69
N VAL A 383 -9.61 17.45 -25.37
CA VAL A 383 -8.47 17.56 -24.45
C VAL A 383 -8.20 16.18 -23.88
N THR A 384 -7.00 15.64 -24.07
CA THR A 384 -6.61 14.31 -23.57
C THR A 384 -5.29 14.38 -22.82
N ALA A 385 -5.24 13.74 -21.65
CA ALA A 385 -4.01 13.52 -20.89
C ALA A 385 -3.70 12.02 -20.80
N TYR A 386 -2.45 11.66 -21.08
CA TYR A 386 -1.92 10.30 -21.01
C TYR A 386 -0.93 10.20 -19.86
N TYR A 387 -1.19 9.32 -18.91
CA TYR A 387 -0.36 9.19 -17.73
C TYR A 387 -0.46 7.81 -17.09
N SER A 388 0.56 7.46 -16.32
CA SER A 388 0.59 6.30 -15.43
C SER A 388 1.60 6.55 -14.31
N LEU A 389 1.72 5.61 -13.38
CA LEU A 389 2.67 5.68 -12.28
C LEU A 389 3.33 4.32 -12.08
N ALA A 390 4.64 4.33 -11.88
CA ALA A 390 5.41 3.12 -11.61
C ALA A 390 6.17 3.23 -10.29
N ILE A 391 5.99 2.20 -9.46
CA ILE A 391 6.78 1.98 -8.24
C ILE A 391 7.91 1.01 -8.62
N LEU A 392 9.13 1.52 -8.78
CA LEU A 392 10.25 0.74 -9.32
C LEU A 392 10.68 -0.42 -8.41
N VAL A 393 10.60 -0.22 -7.09
CA VAL A 393 10.90 -1.20 -6.05
C VAL A 393 9.94 -0.99 -4.87
N PRO A 394 9.59 -2.03 -4.08
CA PRO A 394 8.56 -1.91 -3.05
C PRO A 394 8.90 -0.86 -2.00
N ASP A 395 10.16 -0.84 -1.56
CA ASP A 395 10.68 0.10 -0.55
C ASP A 395 10.74 1.57 -1.04
N ALA A 396 10.24 1.87 -2.24
CA ALA A 396 10.13 3.25 -2.72
C ALA A 396 8.95 3.97 -2.08
N ALA A 397 7.86 3.27 -1.75
CA ALA A 397 6.64 3.86 -1.23
C ALA A 397 6.12 3.07 -0.03
N GLY A 398 5.66 3.78 0.99
CA GLY A 398 5.04 3.20 2.17
C GLY A 398 3.77 3.93 2.55
N ILE A 399 2.86 3.24 3.23
CA ILE A 399 1.58 3.80 3.67
C ILE A 399 1.42 3.54 5.17
N LEU A 400 1.15 4.60 5.93
CA LEU A 400 0.58 4.51 7.27
C LEU A 400 -0.94 4.53 7.15
N GLU A 401 -1.57 3.45 7.57
CA GLU A 401 -3.00 3.20 7.47
C GLU A 401 -3.71 3.39 8.82
N ASN A 402 -5.04 3.39 8.77
CA ASN A 402 -5.91 3.52 9.94
C ASN A 402 -5.66 4.80 10.75
N VAL A 403 -5.20 5.87 10.08
CA VAL A 403 -4.88 7.15 10.70
C VAL A 403 -6.18 7.82 11.14
N GLN A 404 -6.47 7.76 12.44
CA GLN A 404 -7.67 8.37 13.01
C GLN A 404 -7.53 9.90 13.00
N ILE A 405 -8.44 10.55 12.29
CA ILE A 405 -8.46 12.03 12.17
C ILE A 405 -9.41 12.68 13.17
N GLY A 406 -10.30 11.89 13.77
CA GLY A 406 -11.28 12.34 14.74
C GLY A 406 -10.66 13.04 15.95
N ARG A 407 -11.44 13.91 16.58
CA ARG A 407 -11.13 14.41 17.93
C ARG A 407 -11.82 13.47 18.91
N THR A 408 -11.04 12.77 19.72
CA THR A 408 -11.56 12.26 20.98
C THR A 408 -11.92 13.47 21.83
N ALA A 409 -13.11 13.49 22.43
CA ALA A 409 -13.40 14.44 23.49
C ALA A 409 -12.47 14.07 24.65
N ASP A 410 -11.46 14.90 24.89
CA ASP A 410 -10.59 14.79 26.07
C ASP A 410 -11.39 15.13 27.33
#